data_AF-A0A8S9MF90-F1
#
_entry.id   AF-A0A8S9MF90-F1
#
_cell.length_a   1.000
_cell.length_b   1.000
_cell.length_c   1.000
_cell.angle_alpha   90.00
_cell.angle_beta   90.00
_cell.angle_gamma   90.00
#
_symmetry.space_group_name_H-M   'P 1'
#
loop_
_entity.id
_entity.type
_entity.pdbx_description
1 polymer ?
#
loop_
_entity_poly.entity_id
_entity_poly.type
_entity_poly.pdbx_seq_one_letter_code
_entity_poly.pdbx_strand_id
1 'polypeptide(L)'
;MPQLDDLYFKNEYIDAASSRARSDGSMNFLVEKYDSALKQTMIQLGSSEKLAQTRLKVIERVRAEHKKANEKAAEEKEILRVKFEELEGKLKSSSAARKELVREKSHLEPGEGEDRASRRERCRGRQTNQREAMLEGLPGFGGYS
;
A
#
# COMPACT_ATOMS: atom_id res chain seq x y z
N MET A 1 -53.87 -40.12 3.92
CA MET A 1 -53.82 -39.38 5.20
C MET A 1 -52.36 -39.32 5.63
N PRO A 2 -51.88 -38.19 6.20
CA PRO A 2 -50.51 -38.07 6.71
C PRO A 2 -50.22 -39.15 7.75
N GLN A 3 -48.96 -39.58 7.90
CA GLN A 3 -48.59 -40.49 8.99
C GLN A 3 -48.67 -39.75 10.32
N LEU A 4 -49.09 -40.44 11.38
CA LEU A 4 -49.28 -39.83 12.70
C LEU A 4 -47.98 -39.19 13.23
N ASP A 5 -46.83 -39.74 12.85
CA ASP A 5 -45.51 -39.23 13.21
C ASP A 5 -45.12 -37.93 12.50
N ASP A 6 -45.76 -37.62 11.37
CA ASP A 6 -45.49 -36.40 10.59
C ASP A 6 -46.27 -35.18 11.13
N LEU A 7 -47.19 -35.38 12.08
CA LEU A 7 -47.99 -34.29 12.62
C LEU A 7 -47.17 -33.44 13.60
N TYR A 8 -47.04 -32.15 13.27
CA TYR A 8 -46.41 -31.17 14.16
C TYR A 8 -47.06 -31.10 15.57
N PHE A 9 -48.39 -31.24 15.65
CA PHE A 9 -49.15 -31.32 16.90
C PHE A 9 -49.71 -32.74 17.13
N LYS A 10 -48.83 -33.75 17.04
CA LYS A 10 -49.19 -35.18 17.14
C LYS A 10 -49.92 -35.51 18.44
N ASN A 11 -49.41 -35.04 19.58
CA ASN A 11 -49.98 -35.36 20.89
C ASN A 11 -51.39 -34.78 21.01
N GLU A 12 -51.55 -33.52 20.62
CA GLU A 12 -52.86 -32.86 20.63
C GLU A 12 -53.84 -33.50 19.65
N TYR A 13 -53.37 -34.03 18.52
CA TYR A 13 -54.20 -34.83 17.61
C TYR A 13 -54.66 -36.13 18.24
N ILE A 14 -53.77 -36.87 18.92
CA ILE A 14 -54.12 -38.12 19.63
C ILE A 14 -55.13 -37.82 20.75
N ASP A 15 -54.94 -36.73 21.50
CA ASP A 15 -55.84 -36.30 22.57
C ASP A 15 -57.22 -35.90 22.03
N ALA A 16 -57.27 -35.14 20.93
CA ALA A 16 -58.52 -34.76 20.27
C ALA A 16 -59.25 -35.96 19.68
N ALA A 17 -58.52 -36.88 19.03
CA ALA A 17 -59.08 -38.12 18.47
C ALA A 17 -59.61 -39.05 19.56
N SER A 18 -58.92 -39.15 20.70
CA SER A 18 -59.32 -39.94 21.87
C SER A 18 -60.51 -39.31 22.61
N SER A 19 -60.61 -37.98 22.59
CA SER A 19 -61.69 -37.20 23.22
C SER A 19 -62.97 -37.11 22.37
N ARG A 20 -62.96 -37.68 21.16
CA ARG A 20 -64.07 -37.62 20.18
C ARG A 20 -65.40 -38.19 20.69
N ALA A 21 -65.37 -39.00 21.74
CA ALA A 21 -66.58 -39.50 22.41
C ALA A 21 -67.29 -38.45 23.29
N ARG A 22 -66.71 -37.26 23.53
CA ARG A 22 -67.21 -36.29 24.51
C ARG A 22 -67.56 -34.88 24.01
N SER A 23 -67.19 -34.44 22.80
CA SER A 23 -67.61 -33.12 22.24
C SER A 23 -66.98 -32.85 20.85
N ASP A 24 -67.68 -32.10 19.98
CA ASP A 24 -67.17 -31.66 18.67
C ASP A 24 -66.00 -30.65 18.77
N GLY A 25 -65.82 -30.00 19.92
CA GLY A 25 -64.91 -28.85 20.07
C GLY A 25 -63.42 -29.19 20.09
N SER A 26 -63.05 -30.45 20.33
CA SER A 26 -61.64 -30.87 20.37
C SER A 26 -60.94 -30.77 19.01
N MET A 27 -61.69 -30.96 17.91
CA MET A 27 -61.15 -30.82 16.56
C MET A 27 -60.96 -29.36 16.16
N ASN A 28 -61.86 -28.47 16.60
CA ASN A 28 -61.74 -27.03 16.38
C ASN A 28 -60.47 -26.45 17.05
N PHE A 29 -60.16 -26.89 18.27
CA PHE A 29 -58.93 -26.48 18.96
C PHE A 29 -57.65 -26.80 18.16
N LEU A 30 -57.58 -28.00 17.57
CA LEU A 30 -56.41 -28.39 16.78
C LEU A 30 -56.30 -27.57 15.49
N VAL A 31 -57.42 -27.29 14.83
CA VAL A 31 -57.48 -26.43 13.64
C VAL A 31 -56.97 -25.02 13.97
N GLU A 32 -57.44 -24.44 15.07
CA GLU A 32 -57.00 -23.12 15.54
C GLU A 32 -55.51 -23.08 15.89
N LYS A 33 -54.98 -24.15 16.50
CA LYS A 33 -53.55 -24.30 16.79
C LYS A 33 -52.70 -24.29 15.53
N TYR A 34 -53.09 -25.06 14.51
CA TYR A 34 -52.40 -25.08 13.21
C TYR A 34 -52.48 -23.74 12.50
N ASP A 35 -53.66 -23.12 12.48
CA ASP A 35 -53.85 -21.79 11.88
C ASP A 35 -52.99 -20.72 12.58
N SER A 36 -52.93 -20.75 13.91
CA SER A 36 -52.09 -19.83 14.70
C SER A 36 -50.60 -20.05 14.42
N ALA A 37 -50.15 -21.30 14.39
CA ALA A 37 -48.76 -21.64 14.09
C ALA A 37 -48.38 -21.24 12.65
N LEU A 38 -49.29 -21.46 11.69
CA LEU A 38 -49.10 -21.04 10.31
C LEU A 38 -49.00 -19.51 10.21
N LYS A 39 -49.91 -18.76 10.84
CA LYS A 39 -49.86 -17.29 10.87
C LYS A 39 -48.56 -16.78 11.48
N GLN A 40 -48.13 -17.36 12.61
CA GLN A 40 -46.87 -16.98 13.26
C GLN A 40 -45.65 -17.24 12.37
N THR A 41 -45.57 -18.41 11.75
CA THR A 41 -44.45 -18.78 10.88
C THR A 41 -44.41 -17.93 9.61
N MET A 42 -45.56 -17.60 9.02
CA MET A 42 -45.64 -16.66 7.89
C MET A 42 -45.09 -15.27 8.26
N ILE A 43 -45.41 -14.76 9.45
CA ILE A 43 -44.88 -13.47 9.93
C ILE A 43 -43.36 -13.56 10.12
N GLN A 44 -42.86 -14.60 10.77
CA GLN A 44 -41.44 -14.80 11.00
C GLN A 44 -40.67 -14.95 9.68
N LEU A 45 -41.20 -15.73 8.74
CA LEU A 45 -40.61 -15.91 7.41
C LEU A 45 -40.53 -14.56 6.67
N GLY A 46 -41.62 -13.79 6.62
CA GLY A 46 -41.61 -12.48 5.97
C GLY A 46 -40.63 -11.48 6.61
N SER A 47 -40.43 -11.57 7.93
CA SER A 47 -39.42 -10.75 8.63
C SER A 47 -37.99 -11.17 8.28
N SER A 48 -37.74 -12.48 8.21
CA SER A 48 -36.43 -13.07 7.88
C SER A 48 -36.05 -12.80 6.43
N GLU A 49 -36.99 -12.93 5.49
CA GLU A 49 -36.77 -12.67 4.06
C GLU A 49 -36.37 -11.21 3.81
N LYS A 50 -37.06 -10.25 4.43
CA LYS A 50 -36.71 -8.82 4.34
C LYS A 50 -35.31 -8.54 4.89
N LEU A 51 -34.96 -9.17 6.00
CA LEU A 51 -33.62 -9.05 6.59
C LEU A 51 -32.55 -9.66 5.67
N ALA A 52 -32.81 -10.85 5.12
CA ALA A 52 -31.90 -11.53 4.20
C ALA A 52 -31.67 -10.70 2.93
N GLN A 53 -32.72 -10.16 2.32
CA GLN A 53 -32.60 -9.27 1.15
C GLN A 53 -31.77 -8.01 1.47
N THR A 54 -31.97 -7.42 2.64
CA THR A 54 -31.20 -6.24 3.06
C THR A 54 -29.72 -6.59 3.23
N ARG A 55 -29.41 -7.70 3.89
CA ARG A 55 -28.03 -8.18 4.06
C ARG A 55 -27.36 -8.49 2.73
N LEU A 56 -28.07 -9.14 1.79
CA LEU A 56 -27.54 -9.42 0.46
C LEU A 56 -27.17 -8.14 -0.30
N LYS A 57 -28.05 -7.13 -0.30
CA LYS A 57 -27.75 -5.82 -0.93
C LYS A 57 -26.51 -5.14 -0.33
N VAL A 58 -26.32 -5.23 0.98
CA VAL A 58 -25.12 -4.68 1.64
C VAL A 58 -23.88 -5.45 1.22
N ILE A 59 -23.92 -6.78 1.19
CA ILE A 59 -22.80 -7.62 0.76
C ILE A 59 -22.42 -7.31 -0.69
N GLU A 60 -23.39 -7.15 -1.59
CA GLU A 60 -23.15 -6.80 -2.99
C GLU A 60 -22.43 -5.45 -3.13
N ARG A 61 -22.85 -4.43 -2.37
CA ARG A 61 -22.17 -3.11 -2.35
C ARG A 61 -20.73 -3.22 -1.87
N VAL A 62 -20.51 -3.91 -0.74
CA VAL A 62 -19.17 -4.11 -0.18
C VAL A 62 -18.27 -4.87 -1.16
N ARG A 63 -18.79 -5.89 -1.85
CA ARG A 63 -18.04 -6.61 -2.89
C ARG A 63 -17.65 -5.71 -4.06
N ALA A 64 -18.57 -4.85 -4.52
CA ALA A 64 -18.29 -3.92 -5.61
C ALA A 64 -17.24 -2.88 -5.20
N GLU A 65 -17.34 -2.32 -4.00
CA GLU A 65 -16.36 -1.38 -3.45
C GLU A 65 -14.98 -2.02 -3.31
N HIS A 66 -14.92 -3.23 -2.75
CA HIS A 66 -13.67 -3.97 -2.59
C HIS A 66 -13.02 -4.29 -3.94
N LYS A 67 -13.82 -4.70 -4.94
CA LYS A 67 -13.33 -4.93 -6.31
C LYS A 67 -12.68 -3.67 -6.88
N LYS A 68 -13.38 -2.53 -6.80
CA LYS A 68 -12.89 -1.24 -7.29
C LYS A 68 -11.62 -0.79 -6.56
N ALA A 69 -11.58 -0.95 -5.24
CA ALA A 69 -10.40 -0.59 -4.44
C ALA A 69 -9.18 -1.45 -4.82
N ASN A 70 -9.39 -2.74 -5.05
CA ASN A 70 -8.33 -3.67 -5.45
C ASN A 70 -7.81 -3.37 -6.87
N GLU A 71 -8.69 -3.08 -7.83
CA GLU A 71 -8.30 -2.66 -9.18
C GLU A 71 -7.45 -1.38 -9.13
N LYS A 72 -7.89 -0.37 -8.38
CA LYS A 72 -7.11 0.87 -8.20
C LYS A 72 -5.76 0.62 -7.53
N ALA A 73 -5.71 -0.23 -6.51
CA ALA A 73 -4.45 -0.57 -5.84
C ALA A 73 -3.49 -1.32 -6.78
N ALA A 74 -4.00 -2.17 -7.66
CA ALA A 74 -3.20 -2.86 -8.68
C ALA A 74 -2.64 -1.88 -9.72
N GLU A 75 -3.44 -0.92 -10.19
CA GLU A 75 -3.00 0.15 -11.08
C GLU A 75 -1.91 1.03 -10.44
N GLU A 76 -2.12 1.49 -9.21
CA GLU A 76 -1.14 2.30 -8.48
C GLU A 76 0.17 1.55 -8.26
N LYS A 77 0.10 0.25 -7.92
CA LYS A 77 1.28 -0.61 -7.78
C LYS A 77 2.06 -0.71 -9.09
N GLU A 78 1.37 -0.84 -10.22
CA GLU A 78 2.01 -0.91 -11.53
C GLU A 78 2.69 0.41 -11.91
N ILE A 79 2.03 1.54 -11.66
CA ILE A 79 2.61 2.88 -11.87
C ILE A 79 3.89 3.05 -11.03
N LEU A 80 3.85 2.63 -9.77
CA LEU A 80 5.02 2.69 -8.89
C LEU A 80 6.15 1.80 -9.39
N ARG A 81 5.85 0.61 -9.90
CA ARG A 81 6.85 -0.31 -10.48
C ARG A 81 7.59 0.35 -11.63
N VAL A 82 6.86 0.92 -12.60
CA VAL A 82 7.45 1.60 -13.77
C VAL A 82 8.30 2.79 -13.34
N LYS A 83 7.82 3.62 -12.41
CA LYS A 83 8.58 4.76 -11.89
C LYS A 83 9.86 4.33 -11.18
N PHE A 84 9.82 3.22 -10.45
CA PHE A 84 10.99 2.71 -9.75
C PHE A 84 12.06 2.23 -10.74
N GLU A 85 11.66 1.52 -11.79
CA GLU A 85 12.55 1.08 -12.86
C GLU A 85 13.20 2.27 -13.60
N GLU A 86 12.42 3.31 -13.90
CA GLU A 86 12.93 4.54 -14.51
C GLU A 86 13.98 5.24 -13.61
N LEU A 87 13.69 5.36 -12.30
CA LEU A 87 14.61 5.96 -11.34
C LEU A 87 15.89 5.13 -11.15
N GLU A 88 15.78 3.81 -11.16
CA GLU A 88 16.94 2.92 -11.11
C GLU A 88 17.83 3.11 -12.35
N GLY A 89 17.24 3.25 -13.54
CA GLY A 89 17.95 3.58 -14.77
C GLY A 89 18.70 4.91 -14.69
N LYS A 90 18.03 5.98 -14.21
CA LYS A 90 18.65 7.30 -13.99
C LYS A 90 19.78 7.26 -12.97
N LEU A 91 19.64 6.48 -11.90
CA LEU A 91 20.68 6.34 -10.90
C LEU A 91 21.91 5.63 -11.47
N LYS A 92 21.70 4.55 -12.25
CA LYS A 92 22.79 3.83 -12.92
C LYS A 92 23.55 4.75 -13.88
N SER A 93 22.85 5.51 -14.73
CA SER A 93 23.48 6.44 -15.68
C SER A 93 24.20 7.59 -14.96
N SER A 94 23.61 8.19 -13.94
CA SER A 94 24.25 9.22 -13.11
C SER A 94 25.52 8.70 -12.43
N SER A 95 25.48 7.47 -11.91
CA SER A 95 26.66 6.83 -11.31
C SER A 95 27.77 6.58 -12.32
N ALA A 96 27.44 6.22 -13.56
CA ALA A 96 28.39 5.99 -14.64
C ALA A 96 29.05 7.31 -15.06
N ALA A 97 28.24 8.36 -15.31
CA ALA A 97 28.74 9.70 -15.64
C ALA A 97 29.66 10.24 -14.53
N ARG A 98 29.30 10.05 -13.26
CA ARG A 98 30.15 10.45 -12.14
C ARG A 98 31.49 9.69 -12.13
N LYS A 99 31.49 8.39 -12.41
CA LYS A 99 32.72 7.59 -12.49
C LYS A 99 33.62 8.06 -13.65
N GLU A 100 33.03 8.41 -14.79
CA GLU A 100 33.75 8.94 -15.95
C GLU A 100 34.37 10.30 -15.66
N LEU A 101 33.61 11.24 -15.09
CA LEU A 101 34.13 12.54 -14.67
C LEU A 101 35.27 12.42 -13.65
N VAL A 102 35.18 11.47 -12.71
CA VAL A 102 36.27 11.20 -11.76
C VAL A 102 37.53 10.72 -12.48
N ARG A 103 37.39 9.87 -13.50
CA ARG A 103 38.53 9.41 -14.33
C ARG A 103 39.14 10.57 -15.10
N GLU A 104 38.33 11.35 -15.83
CA GLU A 104 38.81 12.52 -16.58
C GLU A 104 39.53 13.53 -15.66
N LYS A 105 38.94 13.84 -14.50
CA LYS A 105 39.58 14.71 -13.50
C LYS A 105 40.94 14.18 -13.06
N SER A 106 41.05 12.87 -12.82
CA SER A 106 42.32 12.24 -12.44
C SER A 106 43.39 12.29 -13.54
N HIS A 107 42.99 12.39 -14.82
CA HIS A 107 43.91 12.56 -15.94
C HIS A 107 44.38 14.01 -16.13
N LEU A 108 43.55 14.99 -15.76
CA LEU A 108 43.86 16.42 -15.94
C LEU A 108 44.65 17.03 -14.77
N GLU A 109 44.36 16.61 -13.53
CA GLU A 109 45.02 17.12 -12.31
C GLU A 109 46.57 16.97 -12.29
N PRO A 110 47.18 15.86 -12.76
CA PRO A 110 48.63 15.73 -12.79
C PRO A 110 49.29 16.82 -13.64
N GLY A 111 48.73 17.11 -14.81
CA GLY A 111 49.25 18.13 -15.72
C GLY A 111 49.04 19.55 -15.21
N GLU A 112 47.88 19.87 -14.62
CA GLU A 112 47.61 21.20 -14.08
C GLU A 112 48.45 21.53 -12.84
N GLY A 113 48.71 20.53 -11.99
CA GLY A 113 49.55 20.67 -10.80
C GLY A 113 51.01 20.96 -11.16
N GLU A 114 51.56 20.19 -12.09
CA GLU A 114 52.92 20.36 -12.60
C GLU A 114 53.09 21.71 -13.33
N ASP A 115 52.12 22.08 -14.16
CA ASP A 115 52.22 23.32 -14.94
C ASP A 115 52.01 24.56 -14.07
N ARG A 116 51.13 24.49 -13.04
CA ARG A 116 51.03 25.53 -11.99
C ARG A 116 52.30 25.64 -11.15
N ALA A 117 52.91 24.51 -10.75
CA ALA A 117 54.14 24.52 -9.98
C ALA A 117 55.28 25.16 -10.79
N SER A 118 55.46 24.72 -12.03
CA SER A 118 56.44 25.27 -12.97
C SER A 118 56.23 26.77 -13.25
N ARG A 119 54.98 27.23 -13.32
CA ARG A 119 54.66 28.67 -13.47
C ARG A 119 54.97 29.48 -12.20
N ARG A 120 54.74 28.92 -11.00
CA ARG A 120 55.10 29.55 -9.72
C ARG A 120 56.61 29.65 -9.51
N GLU A 121 57.35 28.60 -9.87
CA GLU A 121 58.82 28.56 -9.85
C GLU A 121 59.39 29.73 -10.68
N ARG A 122 58.91 29.89 -11.93
CA ARG A 122 59.32 30.95 -12.85
C ARG A 122 58.98 32.37 -12.35
N CYS A 123 57.90 32.53 -11.58
CA CYS A 123 57.58 33.82 -10.95
C CYS A 123 58.47 34.10 -9.73
N ARG A 124 58.77 33.09 -8.91
CA ARG A 124 59.71 33.21 -7.77
C ARG A 124 61.14 33.51 -8.22
N GLY A 125 61.62 32.84 -9.26
CA GLY A 125 62.94 33.11 -9.87
C GLY A 125 63.06 34.57 -10.36
N ARG A 126 62.00 35.12 -10.94
CA ARG A 126 62.00 36.54 -11.36
C ARG A 126 62.02 37.51 -10.18
N GLN A 127 61.31 37.22 -9.09
CA GLN A 127 61.32 38.08 -7.90
C GLN A 127 62.65 38.02 -7.13
N THR A 128 63.27 36.84 -7.05
CA THR A 128 64.58 36.65 -6.40
C THR A 128 65.67 37.38 -7.19
N ASN A 129 65.73 37.19 -8.51
CA ASN A 129 66.69 37.92 -9.36
C ASN A 129 66.51 39.45 -9.28
N GLN A 130 65.27 39.96 -9.17
CA GLN A 130 65.05 41.39 -8.96
C GLN A 130 65.53 41.87 -7.59
N ARG A 131 65.37 41.06 -6.53
CA ARG A 131 65.87 41.40 -5.18
C ARG A 131 67.39 41.35 -5.09
N GLU A 132 68.03 40.36 -5.70
CA GLU A 132 69.50 40.25 -5.74
C GLU A 132 70.10 41.40 -6.55
N ALA A 133 69.52 41.77 -7.70
CA ALA A 133 69.97 42.94 -8.46
C ALA A 133 69.83 44.26 -7.68
N MET A 134 68.82 44.40 -6.81
CA MET A 134 68.71 45.56 -5.91
C MET A 134 69.75 45.53 -4.78
N LEU A 135 70.14 44.35 -4.30
CA LEU A 135 71.16 44.20 -3.25
C LEU A 135 72.58 44.41 -3.79
N GLU A 136 72.87 43.94 -5.00
CA GLU A 136 74.17 44.16 -5.66
C GLU A 136 74.35 45.62 -6.14
N GLY A 137 73.25 46.34 -6.37
CA GLY A 137 73.25 47.77 -6.69
C GLY A 137 73.38 48.71 -5.49
N LEU A 138 73.39 48.19 -4.25
CA LEU A 138 73.50 49.00 -3.03
C LEU A 138 74.94 49.01 -2.51
N PRO A 139 75.63 50.17 -2.49
CA PRO A 139 76.96 50.26 -1.91
C PRO A 139 76.86 50.18 -0.38
N GLY A 140 77.27 49.03 0.16
CA GLY A 140 77.76 48.86 1.53
C GLY A 140 76.72 48.73 2.63
N PHE A 141 76.60 47.54 3.21
CA PHE A 141 76.39 47.37 4.66
C PHE A 141 76.92 46.00 5.07
N GLY A 142 78.20 45.96 5.45
CA GLY A 142 78.91 44.78 5.94
C GLY A 142 79.99 45.18 6.95
N GLY A 143 79.54 45.50 8.16
CA GLY A 143 80.30 45.56 9.42
C GLY A 143 79.26 45.30 10.52
N TYR A 144 79.46 44.44 11.52
CA TYR A 144 80.61 44.28 12.39
C TYR A 144 80.69 42.83 12.92
N SER A 145 81.93 42.43 13.25
CA SER A 145 82.42 41.44 14.24
C SER A 145 81.64 40.16 14.51
#